data_AF-A0A9N7N2I1-F1
#
_entry.id   AF-A0A9N7N2I1-F1
#
_cell.length_a   1.000
_cell.length_b   1.000
_cell.length_c   1.000
_cell.angle_alpha   90.00
_cell.angle_beta   90.00
_cell.angle_gamma   90.00
#
_symmetry.space_group_name_H-M   'P 1'
#
loop_
_entity.id
_entity.type
_entity.pdbx_description
1 polymer ?
#
loop_
_entity_poly.entity_id
_entity_poly.type
_entity_poly.pdbx_seq_one_letter_code
_entity_poly.pdbx_strand_id
1 'polypeptide(L)'
;MGDSKTSSSFLKATTTTLRHTISAPEKSSYVSHINSFLGEDPFLKKYLPIDPSTNALFDLAKDGVLLCKLINVAVPGTIDERAINTKRVLNPWERNENHTLCLNSAKAIGCTVVNIGTQDLVEARPHLVLGLISQIIKIQLLADLNLKKTPQLVELVEDSKDVEELIGLAPDKVLLKWMNFHLKKVGYKKQVTNFSSDLKDGEAYAHLLNALAPEHGTSTTLDVKDPTERAKLIIEQAEKLDCKRYVTPTDIVEGSPNLNLAFVAQIFQHRNGLSVDTKKISFAEMMTDDAQTSKEERCFRLWINSLGIDFYVNNLFEDVRTGWVLLEVLDKISPGFVNWKQATKPPIKMPFRKVENCNQVVSIGKDLNFSLVNVAGNDIVQGNKKLILAFLWQLMRFSMLKLLKNLRSHSQGKEITDIDILNWANNKVKKFGRTSQMESFKVKHSKP
;
A
#
# COMPACT_ATOMS: atom_id res chain seq x y z
N MET A 1 11.43 -58.00 -13.74
CA MET A 1 12.27 -57.54 -12.60
C MET A 1 13.32 -56.62 -13.19
N GLY A 2 13.43 -55.33 -12.89
CA GLY A 2 12.67 -54.45 -12.01
C GLY A 2 12.95 -53.00 -12.41
N ASP A 3 11.97 -52.15 -12.13
CA ASP A 3 11.98 -50.70 -12.32
C ASP A 3 13.08 -49.98 -11.54
N SER A 4 13.60 -48.87 -12.08
CA SER A 4 14.06 -47.74 -11.26
C SER A 4 13.51 -46.42 -11.81
N LYS A 5 12.56 -45.86 -11.06
CA LYS A 5 12.01 -44.52 -11.25
C LYS A 5 12.92 -43.50 -10.56
N THR A 6 13.34 -42.50 -11.32
CA THR A 6 13.92 -41.25 -10.83
C THR A 6 12.84 -40.39 -10.19
N SER A 7 12.85 -40.27 -8.87
CA SER A 7 12.06 -39.29 -8.11
C SER A 7 12.84 -37.97 -8.00
N SER A 8 12.28 -36.90 -8.58
CA SER A 8 12.83 -35.56 -8.50
C SER A 8 12.71 -34.99 -7.08
N SER A 9 13.84 -34.55 -6.53
CA SER A 9 13.94 -33.85 -5.25
C SER A 9 13.49 -32.38 -5.37
N PHE A 10 12.19 -32.16 -5.54
CA PHE A 10 11.56 -30.85 -5.33
C PHE A 10 10.95 -30.85 -3.93
N LEU A 11 11.66 -30.30 -2.93
CA LEU A 11 11.13 -29.84 -1.64
C LEU A 11 12.28 -29.31 -0.75
N LYS A 12 12.80 -28.12 -1.05
CA LYS A 12 13.51 -27.26 -0.08
C LYS A 12 13.28 -25.79 -0.41
N ALA A 13 12.04 -25.35 -0.24
CA ALA A 13 11.73 -23.97 0.11
C ALA A 13 10.92 -24.05 1.40
N THR A 14 11.44 -23.43 2.46
CA THR A 14 10.80 -23.30 3.77
C THR A 14 9.52 -22.51 3.58
N THR A 15 8.45 -23.18 3.19
CA THR A 15 7.10 -22.62 3.25
C THR A 15 6.78 -22.63 4.72
N THR A 16 6.93 -21.48 5.38
CA THR A 16 6.36 -21.24 6.69
C THR A 16 4.84 -21.39 6.55
N THR A 17 4.36 -22.62 6.72
CA THR A 17 2.99 -22.91 7.16
C THR A 17 2.87 -22.48 8.61
N LEU A 18 3.03 -21.17 8.86
CA LEU A 18 2.49 -20.54 10.05
C LEU A 18 0.98 -20.78 9.96
N ARG A 19 0.45 -21.61 10.86
CA ARG A 19 -1.00 -21.62 11.13
C ARG A 19 -1.38 -20.17 11.43
N HIS A 20 -2.00 -19.50 10.47
CA HIS A 20 -2.44 -18.11 10.63
C HIS A 20 -3.63 -18.13 11.59
N THR A 21 -3.34 -18.12 12.89
CA THR A 21 -4.34 -17.92 13.93
C THR A 21 -4.94 -16.54 13.72
N ILE A 22 -6.25 -16.49 13.49
CA ILE A 22 -7.01 -15.25 13.37
C ILE A 22 -6.93 -14.53 14.71
N SER A 23 -6.47 -13.28 14.72
CA SER A 23 -6.56 -12.43 15.91
C SER A 23 -8.02 -12.03 16.14
N ALA A 24 -8.63 -12.59 17.19
CA ALA A 24 -10.00 -12.25 17.56
C ALA A 24 -10.19 -10.75 17.90
N PRO A 25 -9.25 -10.09 18.60
CA PRO A 25 -9.32 -8.64 18.81
C PRO A 25 -9.27 -7.83 17.52
N GLU A 26 -8.38 -8.20 16.57
CA GLU A 26 -8.32 -7.52 15.26
C GLU A 26 -9.63 -7.66 14.49
N LYS A 27 -10.18 -8.87 14.43
CA LYS A 27 -11.49 -9.12 13.80
C LYS A 27 -12.57 -8.23 14.43
N SER A 28 -12.61 -8.15 15.77
CA SER A 28 -13.61 -7.35 16.49
C SER A 28 -13.49 -5.85 16.17
N SER A 29 -12.26 -5.35 16.15
CA SER A 29 -11.95 -3.96 15.80
C SER A 29 -12.33 -3.63 14.35
N TYR A 30 -12.01 -4.51 13.40
CA TYR A 30 -12.37 -4.32 11.98
C TYR A 30 -13.88 -4.41 11.74
N VAL A 31 -14.60 -5.28 12.44
CA VAL A 31 -16.07 -5.33 12.40
C VAL A 31 -16.67 -4.03 12.93
N SER A 32 -16.16 -3.53 14.05
CA SER A 32 -16.61 -2.26 14.64
C SER A 32 -16.37 -1.09 13.69
N HIS A 33 -15.23 -1.08 13.00
CA HIS A 33 -14.92 -0.13 11.94
C HIS A 33 -15.91 -0.21 10.77
N ILE A 34 -16.17 -1.41 10.23
CA ILE A 34 -17.14 -1.63 9.16
C ILE A 34 -18.53 -1.13 9.55
N ASN A 35 -19.00 -1.50 10.75
CA ASN A 35 -20.30 -1.07 11.26
C ASN A 35 -20.41 0.46 11.34
N SER A 36 -19.32 1.14 11.74
CA SER A 36 -19.29 2.60 11.88
C SER A 36 -19.31 3.34 10.54
N PHE A 37 -18.63 2.83 9.52
CA PHE A 37 -18.49 3.53 8.22
C PHE A 37 -19.50 3.09 7.15
N LEU A 38 -20.01 1.87 7.25
CA LEU A 38 -20.94 1.31 6.26
C LEU A 38 -22.35 1.07 6.80
N GLY A 39 -22.60 1.34 8.09
CA GLY A 39 -23.89 1.09 8.74
C GLY A 39 -25.09 1.71 8.02
N GLU A 40 -24.91 2.92 7.48
CA GLU A 40 -25.94 3.68 6.75
C GLU A 40 -25.93 3.42 5.23
N ASP A 41 -25.08 2.51 4.74
CA ASP A 41 -25.01 2.22 3.31
C ASP A 41 -26.36 1.66 2.78
N PRO A 42 -26.90 2.18 1.66
CA PRO A 42 -28.22 1.77 1.16
C PRO A 42 -28.38 0.26 0.95
N PHE A 43 -27.32 -0.44 0.57
CA PHE A 43 -27.33 -1.89 0.37
C PHE A 43 -26.97 -2.66 1.63
N LEU A 44 -25.94 -2.25 2.37
CA LEU A 44 -25.40 -2.98 3.52
C LEU A 44 -26.17 -2.76 4.83
N LYS A 45 -26.97 -1.69 4.97
CA LYS A 45 -27.75 -1.41 6.18
C LYS A 45 -28.67 -2.55 6.67
N LYS A 46 -29.05 -3.47 5.77
CA LYS A 46 -29.87 -4.65 6.10
C LYS A 46 -29.05 -5.84 6.64
N TYR A 47 -27.72 -5.78 6.51
CA TYR A 47 -26.77 -6.80 6.97
C TYR A 47 -25.90 -6.28 8.13
N LEU A 48 -25.92 -4.98 8.40
CA LEU A 48 -25.18 -4.33 9.48
C LEU A 48 -26.16 -3.94 10.62
N PRO A 49 -25.72 -3.91 11.88
CA PRO A 49 -24.35 -4.19 12.34
C PRO A 49 -24.03 -5.70 12.37
N ILE A 50 -22.79 -6.04 12.03
CA ILE A 50 -22.24 -7.39 12.19
C ILE A 50 -21.85 -7.60 13.66
N ASP A 51 -22.17 -8.76 14.21
CA ASP A 51 -21.65 -9.20 15.51
C ASP A 51 -20.18 -9.67 15.38
N PRO A 52 -19.22 -9.00 16.05
CA PRO A 52 -17.79 -9.33 15.98
C PRO A 52 -17.44 -10.74 16.46
N SER A 53 -18.27 -11.35 17.31
CA SER A 53 -18.05 -12.71 17.83
C SER A 53 -18.32 -13.80 16.79
N THR A 54 -19.16 -13.52 15.78
CA THR A 54 -19.64 -14.52 14.80
C THR A 54 -18.86 -14.54 13.49
N ASN A 55 -19.08 -15.55 12.64
CA ASN A 55 -18.48 -15.62 11.29
C ASN A 55 -19.19 -14.75 10.24
N ALA A 56 -20.19 -13.94 10.64
CA ALA A 56 -20.99 -13.14 9.72
C ALA A 56 -20.16 -12.16 8.85
N LEU A 57 -19.01 -11.68 9.36
CA LEU A 57 -18.07 -10.90 8.56
C LEU A 57 -17.62 -11.66 7.30
N PHE A 58 -17.23 -12.93 7.46
CA PHE A 58 -16.72 -13.75 6.38
C PHE A 58 -17.84 -14.13 5.42
N ASP A 59 -19.03 -14.46 5.93
CA ASP A 59 -20.18 -14.77 5.10
C ASP A 59 -20.62 -13.57 4.25
N LEU A 60 -20.64 -12.36 4.81
CA LEU A 60 -20.97 -11.14 4.06
C LEU A 60 -19.89 -10.76 3.03
N ALA A 61 -18.63 -11.10 3.30
CA ALA A 61 -17.54 -10.87 2.35
C ALA A 61 -17.63 -11.75 1.09
N LYS A 62 -18.31 -12.91 1.13
CA LYS A 62 -18.37 -13.87 0.00
C LYS A 62 -18.93 -13.30 -1.29
N ASP A 63 -19.82 -12.32 -1.22
CA ASP A 63 -20.43 -11.71 -2.41
C ASP A 63 -19.60 -10.54 -2.97
N GLY A 64 -18.52 -10.13 -2.30
CA GLY A 64 -17.58 -9.10 -2.76
C GLY A 64 -18.07 -7.65 -2.62
N VAL A 65 -19.37 -7.43 -2.37
CA VAL A 65 -19.96 -6.10 -2.21
C VAL A 65 -19.36 -5.35 -1.01
N LEU A 66 -19.25 -6.02 0.15
CA LEU A 66 -18.67 -5.44 1.37
C LEU A 66 -17.25 -4.92 1.12
N LEU A 67 -16.40 -5.73 0.50
CA LEU A 67 -15.00 -5.39 0.25
C LEU A 67 -14.87 -4.25 -0.77
N CYS A 68 -15.68 -4.25 -1.84
CA CYS A 68 -15.71 -3.15 -2.79
C CYS A 68 -16.11 -1.82 -2.13
N LYS A 69 -17.15 -1.83 -1.28
CA LYS A 69 -17.59 -0.64 -0.56
C LYS A 69 -16.55 -0.17 0.46
N LEU A 70 -15.89 -1.10 1.14
CA LEU A 70 -14.79 -0.77 2.06
C LEU A 70 -13.60 -0.11 1.34
N ILE A 71 -13.30 -0.50 0.10
CA ILE A 71 -12.29 0.19 -0.73
C ILE A 71 -12.68 1.66 -0.96
N ASN A 72 -13.96 1.95 -1.25
CA ASN A 72 -14.44 3.32 -1.40
C ASN A 72 -14.47 4.11 -0.08
N VAL A 73 -14.64 3.44 1.06
CA VAL A 73 -14.46 4.07 2.38
C VAL A 73 -13.00 4.49 2.58
N ALA A 74 -12.05 3.65 2.19
CA ALA A 74 -10.63 3.96 2.33
C ALA A 74 -10.14 5.03 1.34
N VAL A 75 -10.55 4.93 0.08
CA VAL A 75 -10.20 5.89 -0.97
C VAL A 75 -11.45 6.17 -1.82
N PRO A 76 -12.18 7.27 -1.53
CA PRO A 76 -13.40 7.61 -2.23
C PRO A 76 -13.22 7.73 -3.74
N GLY A 77 -14.17 7.19 -4.50
CA GLY A 77 -14.19 7.23 -5.97
C GLY A 77 -13.27 6.21 -6.66
N THR A 78 -12.69 5.26 -5.93
CA THR A 78 -11.87 4.19 -6.51
C THR A 78 -12.72 3.25 -7.37
N ILE A 79 -13.89 2.88 -6.87
CA ILE A 79 -14.84 1.99 -7.54
C ILE A 79 -16.10 2.77 -7.87
N ASP A 80 -16.47 2.78 -9.15
CA ASP A 80 -17.82 3.17 -9.55
C ASP A 80 -18.80 2.10 -9.08
N GLU A 81 -19.60 2.42 -8.05
CA GLU A 81 -20.48 1.45 -7.41
C GLU A 81 -21.53 0.85 -8.36
N ARG A 82 -21.80 1.50 -9.50
CA ARG A 82 -22.70 0.97 -10.54
C ARG A 82 -22.14 -0.29 -11.22
N ALA A 83 -20.83 -0.51 -11.15
CA ALA A 83 -20.18 -1.71 -11.64
C ALA A 83 -20.26 -2.88 -10.64
N ILE A 84 -20.75 -2.66 -9.42
CA ILE A 84 -20.87 -3.71 -8.40
C ILE A 84 -22.21 -4.44 -8.59
N ASN A 85 -22.15 -5.76 -8.71
CA ASN A 85 -23.35 -6.59 -8.73
C ASN A 85 -23.97 -6.63 -7.32
N THR A 86 -25.09 -5.92 -7.13
CA THR A 86 -25.77 -5.72 -5.82
C THR A 86 -27.15 -6.39 -5.75
N LYS A 87 -27.32 -7.52 -6.46
CA LYS A 87 -28.56 -8.32 -6.35
C LYS A 87 -28.63 -9.02 -4.98
N ARG A 88 -29.83 -9.43 -4.56
CA ARG A 88 -30.02 -10.18 -3.31
C ARG A 88 -29.36 -11.56 -3.33
N VAL A 89 -29.34 -12.20 -4.50
CA VAL A 89 -28.70 -13.49 -4.74
C VAL A 89 -27.86 -13.33 -6.00
N LEU A 90 -26.55 -13.56 -5.86
CA LEU A 90 -25.61 -13.51 -6.97
C LEU A 90 -25.35 -14.91 -7.49
N ASN A 91 -25.26 -15.03 -8.81
CA ASN A 91 -24.73 -16.26 -9.40
C ASN A 91 -23.19 -16.32 -9.23
N PRO A 92 -22.56 -17.49 -9.43
CA PRO A 92 -21.12 -17.64 -9.25
C PRO A 92 -20.27 -16.68 -10.11
N TRP A 93 -20.74 -16.32 -11.30
CA TRP A 93 -20.03 -15.42 -12.20
C TRP A 93 -20.10 -13.97 -11.71
N GLU A 94 -21.29 -13.47 -11.34
CA GLU A 94 -21.46 -12.11 -10.79
C GLU A 94 -20.66 -11.90 -9.50
N ARG A 95 -20.60 -12.94 -8.65
CA ARG A 95 -19.75 -12.95 -7.46
C ARG A 95 -18.27 -12.85 -7.82
N ASN A 96 -17.82 -13.64 -8.80
CA ASN A 96 -16.44 -13.59 -9.25
C ASN A 96 -16.08 -12.23 -9.91
N GLU A 97 -17.02 -11.60 -10.60
CA GLU A 97 -16.85 -10.23 -11.11
C GLU A 97 -16.63 -9.22 -9.99
N ASN A 98 -17.45 -9.25 -8.94
CA ASN A 98 -17.28 -8.38 -7.77
C ASN A 98 -15.89 -8.56 -7.14
N HIS A 99 -15.42 -9.79 -6.98
CA HIS A 99 -14.08 -10.07 -6.42
C HIS A 99 -12.95 -9.65 -7.36
N THR A 100 -13.14 -9.78 -8.67
CA THR A 100 -12.17 -9.30 -9.67
C THR A 100 -12.06 -7.78 -9.61
N LEU A 101 -13.19 -7.08 -9.53
CA LEU A 101 -13.25 -5.63 -9.33
C LEU A 101 -12.57 -5.24 -8.01
N CYS A 102 -12.88 -5.94 -6.92
CA CYS A 102 -12.30 -5.73 -5.60
C CYS A 102 -10.77 -5.86 -5.62
N LEU A 103 -10.22 -6.98 -6.11
CA LEU A 103 -8.77 -7.22 -6.09
C LEU A 103 -8.00 -6.24 -6.97
N ASN A 104 -8.53 -5.89 -8.15
CA ASN A 104 -7.88 -4.89 -9.01
C ASN A 104 -7.95 -3.48 -8.40
N SER A 105 -9.05 -3.14 -7.76
CA SER A 105 -9.21 -1.86 -7.07
C SER A 105 -8.34 -1.76 -5.81
N ALA A 106 -8.18 -2.87 -5.08
CA ALA A 106 -7.26 -2.97 -3.94
C ALA A 106 -5.80 -2.71 -4.39
N LYS A 107 -5.37 -3.29 -5.52
CA LYS A 107 -4.05 -2.98 -6.12
C LYS A 107 -3.92 -1.49 -6.45
N ALA A 108 -4.96 -0.88 -7.00
CA ALA A 108 -4.96 0.54 -7.39
C ALA A 108 -4.89 1.52 -6.22
N ILE A 109 -5.23 1.09 -5.00
CA ILE A 109 -5.06 1.89 -3.78
C ILE A 109 -3.78 1.54 -3.00
N GLY A 110 -3.04 0.51 -3.42
CA GLY A 110 -1.73 0.14 -2.85
C GLY A 110 -1.74 -1.10 -1.96
N CYS A 111 -2.82 -1.88 -1.93
CA CYS A 111 -2.82 -3.18 -1.25
C CYS A 111 -1.95 -4.21 -1.98
N THR A 112 -1.23 -5.02 -1.22
CA THR A 112 -0.47 -6.17 -1.71
C THR A 112 -1.37 -7.40 -1.67
N VAL A 113 -1.94 -7.76 -2.82
CA VAL A 113 -2.92 -8.87 -2.96
C VAL A 113 -2.43 -9.98 -3.90
N VAL A 114 -1.13 -10.10 -4.10
CA VAL A 114 -0.52 -11.06 -5.06
C VAL A 114 -0.81 -12.51 -4.66
N ASN A 115 -0.95 -12.76 -3.36
CA ASN A 115 -1.26 -14.06 -2.77
C ASN A 115 -2.77 -14.28 -2.54
N ILE A 116 -3.65 -13.44 -3.08
CA ILE A 116 -5.10 -13.53 -2.91
C ILE A 116 -5.76 -13.67 -4.29
N GLY A 117 -6.34 -14.84 -4.54
CA GLY A 117 -7.17 -15.11 -5.70
C GLY A 117 -8.65 -14.80 -5.46
N THR A 118 -9.44 -14.68 -6.53
CA THR A 118 -10.89 -14.46 -6.41
C THR A 118 -11.58 -15.60 -5.68
N GLN A 119 -11.13 -16.84 -5.92
CA GLN A 119 -11.66 -18.03 -5.26
C GLN A 119 -11.43 -18.02 -3.74
N ASP A 120 -10.31 -17.47 -3.28
CA ASP A 120 -10.03 -17.34 -1.84
C ASP A 120 -11.06 -16.43 -1.14
N LEU A 121 -11.55 -15.41 -1.85
CA LEU A 121 -12.58 -14.49 -1.36
C LEU A 121 -13.99 -15.08 -1.49
N VAL A 122 -14.26 -15.87 -2.54
CA VAL A 122 -15.51 -16.65 -2.69
C VAL A 122 -15.65 -17.66 -1.56
N GLU A 123 -14.56 -18.33 -1.19
CA GLU A 123 -14.49 -19.25 -0.04
C GLU A 123 -14.43 -18.52 1.31
N ALA A 124 -14.25 -17.20 1.29
CA ALA A 124 -14.03 -16.33 2.45
C ALA A 124 -12.96 -16.88 3.41
N ARG A 125 -11.79 -17.22 2.88
CA ARG A 125 -10.65 -17.70 3.67
C ARG A 125 -10.28 -16.67 4.73
N PRO A 126 -10.45 -16.96 6.04
CA PRO A 126 -10.47 -15.91 7.05
C PRO A 126 -9.20 -15.06 7.14
N HIS A 127 -8.02 -15.68 7.06
CA HIS A 127 -6.74 -14.99 7.13
C HIS A 127 -6.49 -14.06 5.94
N LEU A 128 -6.97 -14.42 4.74
CA LEU A 128 -6.83 -13.58 3.54
C LEU A 128 -7.83 -12.43 3.55
N VAL A 129 -9.08 -12.70 3.95
CA VAL A 129 -10.12 -11.67 4.08
C VAL A 129 -9.73 -10.63 5.14
N LEU A 130 -9.30 -11.08 6.33
CA LEU A 130 -8.84 -10.15 7.38
C LEU A 130 -7.56 -9.42 6.98
N GLY A 131 -6.62 -10.09 6.31
CA GLY A 131 -5.40 -9.45 5.81
C GLY A 131 -5.71 -8.34 4.79
N LEU A 132 -6.69 -8.56 3.91
CA LEU A 132 -7.15 -7.55 2.96
C LEU A 132 -7.85 -6.38 3.66
N ILE A 133 -8.79 -6.66 4.57
CA ILE A 133 -9.50 -5.64 5.36
C ILE A 133 -8.51 -4.79 6.17
N SER A 134 -7.54 -5.42 6.82
CA SER A 134 -6.48 -4.74 7.58
C SER A 134 -5.72 -3.75 6.71
N GLN A 135 -5.30 -4.16 5.50
CA GLN A 135 -4.62 -3.27 4.56
C GLN A 135 -5.50 -2.11 4.10
N ILE A 136 -6.78 -2.36 3.79
CA ILE A 136 -7.72 -1.30 3.37
C ILE A 136 -7.93 -0.27 4.49
N ILE A 137 -8.16 -0.73 5.72
CA ILE A 137 -8.32 0.15 6.89
C ILE A 137 -7.03 0.93 7.15
N LYS A 138 -5.85 0.29 7.04
CA LYS A 138 -4.56 0.97 7.20
C LYS A 138 -4.38 2.09 6.17
N ILE A 139 -4.79 1.88 4.92
CA ILE A 139 -4.76 2.92 3.89
C ILE A 139 -5.64 4.11 4.28
N GLN A 140 -6.85 3.86 4.77
CA GLN A 140 -7.76 4.91 5.23
C GLN A 140 -7.17 5.71 6.40
N LEU A 141 -6.68 5.02 7.42
CA LEU A 141 -6.19 5.63 8.65
C LEU A 141 -4.93 6.47 8.43
N LEU A 142 -4.10 6.08 7.46
CA LEU A 142 -2.84 6.76 7.18
C LEU A 142 -2.92 7.71 5.97
N ALA A 143 -4.12 7.94 5.42
CA ALA A 143 -4.32 8.71 4.19
C ALA A 143 -3.82 10.17 4.30
N ASP A 144 -3.88 10.76 5.49
CA ASP A 144 -3.51 12.16 5.74
C ASP A 144 -2.04 12.34 6.14
N LEU A 145 -1.29 11.25 6.37
CA LEU A 145 0.12 11.28 6.77
C LEU A 145 1.07 11.49 5.60
N ASN A 146 0.89 12.60 4.89
CA ASN A 146 1.78 13.07 3.85
C ASN A 146 1.70 14.59 3.74
N LEU A 147 2.78 15.23 3.26
CA LEU A 147 2.86 16.70 3.17
C LEU A 147 1.83 17.34 2.22
N LYS A 148 1.21 16.58 1.31
CA LYS A 148 0.15 17.11 0.43
C LYS A 148 -1.18 17.28 1.17
N LYS A 149 -1.47 16.41 2.15
CA LYS A 149 -2.70 16.44 2.95
C LYS A 149 -2.51 17.15 4.27
N THR A 150 -1.35 16.96 4.90
CA THR A 150 -0.98 17.59 6.17
C THR A 150 0.38 18.29 6.01
N PRO A 151 0.42 19.51 5.43
CA PRO A 151 1.66 20.27 5.26
C PRO A 151 2.39 20.57 6.58
N GLN A 152 1.67 20.58 7.71
CA GLN A 152 2.20 20.80 9.05
C GLN A 152 3.24 19.75 9.48
N LEU A 153 3.28 18.58 8.81
CA LEU A 153 4.30 17.55 9.04
C LEU A 153 5.74 18.07 8.84
N VAL A 154 5.92 19.22 8.17
CA VAL A 154 7.24 19.89 8.08
C VAL A 154 7.80 20.30 9.44
N GLU A 155 6.98 20.44 10.49
CA GLU A 155 7.49 20.72 11.84
C GLU A 155 8.27 19.54 12.43
N LEU A 156 8.09 18.33 11.89
CA LEU A 156 8.80 17.13 12.32
C LEU A 156 10.30 17.14 11.95
N VAL A 157 10.74 18.17 11.22
CA VAL A 157 12.08 18.26 10.66
C VAL A 157 12.69 19.65 10.90
N GLU A 158 14.02 19.67 11.07
CA GLU A 158 14.76 20.89 11.39
C GLU A 158 15.25 21.57 10.10
N ASP A 159 15.79 20.79 9.15
CA ASP A 159 16.44 21.29 7.92
C ASP A 159 15.79 20.78 6.62
N SER A 160 16.14 21.42 5.49
CA SER A 160 15.58 21.09 4.17
C SER A 160 15.91 19.67 3.69
N LYS A 161 17.07 19.11 4.03
CA LYS A 161 17.43 17.72 3.68
C LYS A 161 16.52 16.70 4.37
N ASP A 162 16.07 17.01 5.58
CA ASP A 162 15.19 16.12 6.34
C ASP A 162 13.76 16.14 5.79
N VAL A 163 13.36 17.20 5.08
CA VAL A 163 12.08 17.29 4.35
C VAL A 163 12.06 16.27 3.20
N GLU A 164 13.15 16.15 2.43
CA GLU A 164 13.25 15.15 1.36
C GLU A 164 13.15 13.73 1.92
N GLU A 165 13.82 13.45 3.03
CA GLU A 165 13.70 12.17 3.73
C GLU A 165 12.24 11.92 4.17
N LEU A 166 11.58 12.93 4.74
CA LEU A 166 10.18 12.83 5.19
C LEU A 166 9.22 12.50 4.03
N ILE A 167 9.44 13.07 2.84
CA ILE A 167 8.66 12.76 1.62
C ILE A 167 8.88 11.30 1.19
N GLY A 168 10.05 10.74 1.46
CA GLY A 168 10.40 9.35 1.15
C GLY A 168 9.81 8.31 2.09
N LEU A 169 9.37 8.69 3.29
CA LEU A 169 8.95 7.76 4.32
C LEU A 169 7.56 7.16 4.04
N ALA A 170 7.42 5.88 4.37
CA ALA A 170 6.12 5.23 4.45
C ALA A 170 5.24 5.91 5.53
N PRO A 171 3.91 5.97 5.35
CA PRO A 171 3.02 6.71 6.27
C PRO A 171 3.11 6.25 7.74
N ASP A 172 3.33 4.96 7.99
CA ASP A 172 3.53 4.42 9.34
C ASP A 172 4.85 4.89 9.98
N LYS A 173 5.89 5.12 9.16
CA LYS A 173 7.15 5.72 9.62
C LYS A 173 7.02 7.21 9.89
N VAL A 174 6.22 7.92 9.09
CA VAL A 174 5.84 9.32 9.38
C VAL A 174 5.11 9.41 10.72
N LEU A 175 4.18 8.48 10.98
CA LEU A 175 3.46 8.41 12.25
C LEU A 175 4.38 8.17 13.45
N LEU A 176 5.38 7.28 13.33
CA LEU A 176 6.41 7.10 14.35
C LEU A 176 7.24 8.38 14.57
N LYS A 177 7.62 9.07 13.50
CA LYS A 177 8.38 10.34 13.58
C LYS A 177 7.55 11.41 14.31
N TRP A 178 6.26 11.50 14.00
CA TRP A 178 5.30 12.37 14.69
C TRP A 178 5.16 12.03 16.19
N MET A 179 5.01 10.76 16.54
CA MET A 179 4.88 10.35 17.93
C MET A 179 6.14 10.71 18.73
N ASN A 180 7.33 10.39 18.19
CA ASN A 180 8.59 10.73 18.85
C ASN A 180 8.83 12.25 18.96
N PHE A 181 8.35 13.03 17.99
CA PHE A 181 8.44 14.48 18.03
C PHE A 181 7.77 15.06 19.29
N HIS A 182 6.55 14.63 19.59
CA HIS A 182 5.84 15.07 20.81
C HIS A 182 6.41 14.47 22.09
N LEU A 183 6.81 13.19 22.06
CA LEU A 183 7.47 12.54 23.19
C LEU A 183 8.76 13.26 23.61
N LYS A 184 9.56 13.71 22.64
CA LYS A 184 10.78 14.49 22.90
C LYS A 184 10.46 15.84 23.55
N LYS A 185 9.38 16.52 23.15
CA LYS A 185 8.93 17.80 23.75
C LYS A 185 8.61 17.68 25.24
N VAL A 186 8.08 16.53 25.68
CA VAL A 186 7.75 16.26 27.10
C VAL A 186 8.84 15.51 27.86
N GLY A 187 10.05 15.40 27.30
CA GLY A 187 11.21 14.81 27.98
C GLY A 187 11.17 13.28 28.10
N TYR A 188 10.37 12.59 27.30
CA TYR A 188 10.38 11.13 27.26
C TYR A 188 11.71 10.61 26.70
N LYS A 189 12.36 9.72 27.44
CA LYS A 189 13.75 9.31 27.18
C LYS A 189 13.89 8.18 26.16
N LYS A 190 12.89 7.31 26.04
CA LYS A 190 12.91 6.17 25.12
C LYS A 190 12.49 6.63 23.72
N GLN A 191 12.97 5.95 22.68
CA GLN A 191 12.54 6.17 21.30
C GLN A 191 11.56 5.07 20.90
N VAL A 192 10.41 5.46 20.32
CA VAL A 192 9.42 4.53 19.80
C VAL A 192 9.76 4.18 18.36
N THR A 193 10.02 2.91 18.07
CA THR A 193 10.45 2.42 16.75
C THR A 193 9.46 1.45 16.10
N ASN A 194 8.49 0.96 16.89
CA ASN A 194 7.44 0.06 16.45
C ASN A 194 6.14 0.31 17.23
N PHE A 195 5.01 -0.20 16.72
CA PHE A 195 3.69 -0.11 17.36
C PHE A 195 3.37 -1.34 18.22
N SER A 196 4.37 -2.07 18.71
CA SER A 196 4.19 -3.28 19.50
C SER A 196 4.94 -3.18 20.81
N SER A 197 6.14 -3.75 20.91
CA SER A 197 6.93 -3.83 22.16
C SER A 197 7.13 -2.47 22.82
N ASP A 198 7.32 -1.42 22.02
CA ASP A 198 7.66 -0.09 22.53
C ASP A 198 6.45 0.63 23.15
N LEU A 199 5.24 0.10 22.95
CA LEU A 199 3.98 0.66 23.44
C LEU A 199 3.30 -0.21 24.50
N LYS A 200 3.81 -1.43 24.77
CA LYS A 200 3.16 -2.42 25.66
C LYS A 200 3.00 -1.95 27.09
N ASP A 201 3.93 -1.15 27.59
CA ASP A 201 3.89 -0.64 28.95
C ASP A 201 2.94 0.56 29.10
N GLY A 202 2.44 1.15 28.00
CA GLY A 202 1.59 2.32 28.01
C GLY A 202 2.30 3.64 28.38
N GLU A 203 3.59 3.65 28.72
CA GLU A 203 4.28 4.88 29.13
C GLU A 203 4.29 5.91 27.99
N ALA A 204 4.62 5.45 26.79
CA ALA A 204 4.66 6.31 25.61
C ALA A 204 3.28 6.92 25.31
N TYR A 205 2.19 6.17 25.50
CA TYR A 205 0.84 6.72 25.33
C TYR A 205 0.49 7.76 26.39
N ALA A 206 0.80 7.51 27.66
CA ALA A 206 0.56 8.46 28.73
C ALA A 206 1.29 9.79 28.48
N HIS A 207 2.57 9.73 28.09
CA HIS A 207 3.33 10.91 27.71
C HIS A 207 2.78 11.61 26.46
N LEU A 208 2.40 10.87 25.42
CA LEU A 208 1.83 11.43 24.19
C LEU A 208 0.51 12.16 24.47
N LEU A 209 -0.41 11.53 25.21
CA LEU A 209 -1.70 12.13 25.53
C LEU A 209 -1.56 13.35 26.44
N ASN A 210 -0.62 13.35 27.38
CA ASN A 210 -0.30 14.52 28.19
C ASN A 210 0.35 15.65 27.37
N ALA A 211 1.15 15.32 26.36
CA ALA A 211 1.73 16.31 25.44
C ALA A 211 0.66 16.97 24.57
N LEU A 212 -0.29 16.17 24.06
CA LEU A 212 -1.31 16.63 23.15
C LEU A 212 -2.45 17.32 23.88
N ALA A 213 -2.96 16.71 24.95
CA ALA A 213 -4.15 17.10 25.70
C ALA A 213 -3.88 17.22 27.21
N PRO A 214 -3.02 18.17 27.63
CA PRO A 214 -2.69 18.37 29.04
C PRO A 214 -3.92 18.68 29.90
N GLU A 215 -4.99 19.25 29.33
CA GLU A 215 -6.26 19.53 30.01
C GLU A 215 -7.03 18.27 30.45
N HIS A 216 -6.71 17.12 29.88
CA HIS A 216 -7.30 15.82 30.23
C HIS A 216 -6.32 14.92 30.97
N GLY A 217 -5.06 15.35 31.11
CA GLY A 217 -4.02 14.61 31.79
C GLY A 217 -4.29 14.53 33.28
N THR A 218 -4.30 13.32 33.81
CA THR A 218 -4.21 13.09 35.25
C THR A 218 -2.77 12.75 35.58
N SER A 219 -2.14 13.51 36.49
CA SER A 219 -0.77 13.26 36.97
C SER A 219 -0.58 11.82 37.47
N THR A 220 -1.67 11.13 37.80
CA THR A 220 -1.72 9.77 38.30
C THR A 220 -1.40 8.68 37.26
N THR A 221 -1.50 8.92 35.95
CA THR A 221 -1.30 7.83 34.95
C THR A 221 0.14 7.31 34.92
N LEU A 222 1.13 8.19 35.10
CA LEU A 222 2.56 7.84 35.09
C LEU A 222 3.00 7.15 36.39
N ASP A 223 2.31 7.39 37.51
CA ASP A 223 2.61 6.78 38.81
C ASP A 223 2.09 5.34 38.95
N VAL A 224 1.16 4.93 38.07
CA VAL A 224 0.58 3.59 38.05
C VAL A 224 1.63 2.58 37.62
N LYS A 225 1.96 1.61 38.48
CA LYS A 225 2.98 0.59 38.20
C LYS A 225 2.48 -0.55 37.31
N ASP A 226 1.20 -0.87 37.38
CA ASP A 226 0.60 -1.96 36.61
C ASP A 226 0.28 -1.50 35.17
N PRO A 227 0.84 -2.15 34.13
CA PRO A 227 0.57 -1.78 32.73
C PRO A 227 -0.90 -1.88 32.33
N THR A 228 -1.66 -2.81 32.92
CA THR A 228 -3.07 -3.02 32.57
C THR A 228 -3.93 -1.88 33.10
N GLU A 229 -3.75 -1.50 34.36
CA GLU A 229 -4.40 -0.32 34.95
C GLU A 229 -3.99 0.96 34.22
N ARG A 230 -2.71 1.09 33.85
CA ARG A 230 -2.24 2.23 33.04
C ARG A 230 -2.93 2.27 31.68
N ALA A 231 -3.05 1.14 31.01
CA ALA A 231 -3.75 1.02 29.73
C ALA A 231 -5.24 1.41 29.85
N LYS A 232 -5.94 1.04 30.92
CA LYS A 232 -7.32 1.49 31.16
C LYS A 232 -7.43 3.01 31.23
N LEU A 233 -6.56 3.66 32.02
CA LEU A 233 -6.54 5.12 32.15
C LEU A 233 -6.21 5.82 30.83
N ILE A 234 -5.32 5.23 30.01
CA ILE A 234 -5.00 5.73 28.66
C ILE A 234 -6.24 5.72 27.78
N ILE A 235 -7.03 4.65 27.80
CA ILE A 235 -8.28 4.56 27.04
C ILE A 235 -9.31 5.57 27.54
N GLU A 236 -9.48 5.71 28.86
CA GLU A 236 -10.39 6.70 29.46
C GLU A 236 -9.99 8.13 29.08
N GLN A 237 -8.69 8.44 29.04
CA GLN A 237 -8.19 9.74 28.59
C GLN A 237 -8.41 9.94 27.09
N ALA A 238 -8.15 8.92 26.27
CA ALA A 238 -8.35 8.99 24.83
C ALA A 238 -9.85 9.08 24.45
N GLU A 239 -10.75 8.50 25.24
CA GLU A 239 -12.20 8.66 25.07
C GLU A 239 -12.65 10.12 25.17
N LYS A 240 -12.02 10.93 26.02
CA LYS A 240 -12.27 12.39 26.09
C LYS A 240 -11.88 13.13 24.80
N LEU A 241 -11.02 12.53 23.98
CA LEU A 241 -10.61 13.02 22.67
C LEU A 241 -11.39 12.36 21.51
N ASP A 242 -12.47 11.63 21.81
CA ASP A 242 -13.23 10.79 20.86
C ASP A 242 -12.36 9.72 20.16
N CYS A 243 -11.29 9.30 20.83
CA CYS A 243 -10.29 8.35 20.33
C CYS A 243 -10.36 7.00 21.07
N LYS A 244 -11.39 6.18 20.84
CA LYS A 244 -11.53 4.85 21.52
C LYS A 244 -11.84 3.67 20.60
N ARG A 245 -11.78 3.85 19.29
CA ARG A 245 -12.45 2.93 18.35
C ARG A 245 -11.72 1.60 18.16
N TYR A 246 -10.39 1.61 18.24
CA TYR A 246 -9.59 0.52 17.67
C TYR A 246 -8.94 -0.42 18.67
N VAL A 247 -8.72 0.01 19.91
CA VAL A 247 -7.85 -0.70 20.86
C VAL A 247 -8.53 -0.80 22.23
N THR A 248 -8.30 -1.93 22.89
CA THR A 248 -8.69 -2.16 24.30
C THR A 248 -7.45 -2.16 25.20
N PRO A 249 -7.59 -2.08 26.54
CA PRO A 249 -6.44 -2.16 27.44
C PRO A 249 -5.62 -3.43 27.25
N THR A 250 -6.26 -4.57 26.97
CA THR A 250 -5.56 -5.83 26.69
C THR A 250 -4.74 -5.78 25.41
N ASP A 251 -5.26 -5.13 24.35
CA ASP A 251 -4.54 -5.00 23.08
C ASP A 251 -3.27 -4.14 23.18
N ILE A 252 -3.27 -3.15 24.08
CA ILE A 252 -2.08 -2.35 24.41
C ILE A 252 -1.04 -3.25 25.08
N VAL A 253 -1.41 -3.94 26.16
CA VAL A 253 -0.48 -4.75 26.96
C VAL A 253 0.06 -5.96 26.16
N GLU A 254 -0.77 -6.57 25.32
CA GLU A 254 -0.34 -7.62 24.39
C GLU A 254 0.55 -7.07 23.25
N GLY A 255 0.45 -5.76 22.97
CA GLY A 255 1.16 -5.02 21.93
C GLY A 255 0.78 -5.46 20.53
N SER A 256 -0.53 -5.53 20.27
CA SER A 256 -1.08 -5.82 18.94
C SER A 256 -0.66 -4.73 17.95
N PRO A 257 0.22 -5.01 16.95
CA PRO A 257 0.82 -3.96 16.13
C PRO A 257 -0.20 -3.15 15.32
N ASN A 258 -1.19 -3.83 14.73
CA ASN A 258 -2.18 -3.18 13.86
C ASN A 258 -3.17 -2.33 14.66
N LEU A 259 -3.60 -2.81 15.83
CA LEU A 259 -4.54 -2.07 16.69
C LEU A 259 -3.89 -0.84 17.33
N ASN A 260 -2.64 -0.98 17.78
CA ASN A 260 -1.86 0.14 18.28
C ASN A 260 -1.57 1.17 17.18
N LEU A 261 -1.18 0.74 15.97
CA LEU A 261 -1.03 1.64 14.83
C LEU A 261 -2.34 2.39 14.52
N ALA A 262 -3.47 1.69 14.53
CA ALA A 262 -4.77 2.29 14.26
C ALA A 262 -5.16 3.32 15.35
N PHE A 263 -4.85 3.02 16.62
CA PHE A 263 -5.08 3.92 17.73
C PHE A 263 -4.21 5.18 17.65
N VAL A 264 -2.90 5.05 17.39
CA VAL A 264 -2.01 6.20 17.19
C VAL A 264 -2.44 7.04 16.00
N ALA A 265 -2.86 6.40 14.90
CA ALA A 265 -3.38 7.11 13.72
C ALA A 265 -4.68 7.87 14.04
N GLN A 266 -5.58 7.27 14.84
CA GLN A 266 -6.80 7.95 15.29
C GLN A 266 -6.46 9.19 16.12
N ILE A 267 -5.53 9.09 17.07
CA ILE A 267 -5.08 10.24 17.87
C ILE A 267 -4.51 11.33 16.95
N PHE A 268 -3.67 10.98 15.98
CA PHE A 268 -3.12 11.94 15.01
C PHE A 268 -4.22 12.69 14.24
N GLN A 269 -5.24 11.97 13.74
CA GLN A 269 -6.33 12.56 12.97
C GLN A 269 -7.17 13.55 13.79
N HIS A 270 -7.42 13.25 15.08
CA HIS A 270 -8.21 14.12 15.95
C HIS A 270 -7.37 15.27 16.52
N ARG A 271 -6.09 15.03 16.80
CA ARG A 271 -5.21 16.00 17.44
C ARG A 271 -3.74 15.74 17.12
N ASN A 272 -3.28 16.23 15.98
CA ASN A 272 -1.86 16.14 15.60
C ASN A 272 -0.94 17.05 16.42
N GLY A 273 -1.45 18.13 17.03
CA GLY A 273 -0.66 19.05 17.86
C GLY A 273 0.46 19.79 17.11
N LEU A 274 0.41 19.84 15.78
CA LEU A 274 1.38 20.56 14.95
C LEU A 274 0.94 22.01 14.76
N SER A 275 1.91 22.91 14.74
CA SER A 275 1.74 24.34 14.53
C SER A 275 1.68 24.70 13.05
N VAL A 276 1.05 25.84 12.76
CA VAL A 276 0.96 26.39 11.41
C VAL A 276 2.05 27.45 11.25
N ASP A 277 3.31 27.02 11.13
CA ASP A 277 4.38 27.93 10.69
C ASP A 277 4.33 28.07 9.16
N THR A 278 3.68 29.15 8.71
CA THR A 278 3.44 29.45 7.29
C THR A 278 4.72 29.48 6.45
N LYS A 279 5.87 29.84 7.03
CA LYS A 279 7.14 29.90 6.27
C LYS A 279 7.67 28.52 5.91
N LYS A 280 7.63 27.58 6.86
CA LYS A 280 8.06 26.19 6.61
C LYS A 280 7.09 25.45 5.68
N ILE A 281 5.79 25.74 5.79
CA ILE A 281 4.74 25.14 4.95
C ILE A 281 4.95 25.51 3.47
N SER A 282 5.15 26.80 3.18
CA SER A 282 5.38 27.25 1.79
C SER A 282 6.60 26.60 1.15
N PHE A 283 7.69 26.42 1.92
CA PHE A 283 8.88 25.72 1.45
C PHE A 283 8.59 24.24 1.14
N ALA A 284 7.88 23.53 2.01
CA ALA A 284 7.50 22.13 1.80
C ALA A 284 6.61 21.94 0.57
N GLU A 285 5.67 22.85 0.33
CA GLU A 285 4.81 22.84 -0.86
C GLU A 285 5.63 22.96 -2.15
N MET A 286 6.65 23.82 -2.17
CA MET A 286 7.58 23.97 -3.30
C MET A 286 8.44 22.73 -3.56
N MET A 287 8.67 21.88 -2.56
CA MET A 287 9.42 20.62 -2.71
C MET A 287 8.57 19.45 -3.20
N THR A 288 7.25 19.62 -3.31
CA THR A 288 6.39 18.59 -3.88
C THR A 288 6.51 18.54 -5.39
N ASP A 289 6.51 17.33 -5.95
CA ASP A 289 6.55 17.15 -7.40
C ASP A 289 5.32 17.74 -8.09
N ASP A 290 5.50 18.24 -9.32
CA ASP A 290 4.41 18.72 -10.14
C ASP A 290 3.33 17.65 -10.34
N ALA A 291 2.13 18.08 -10.73
CA ALA A 291 0.97 17.21 -10.82
C ALA A 291 1.15 16.03 -11.80
N GLN A 292 1.93 16.19 -12.88
CA GLN A 292 2.16 15.12 -13.85
C GLN A 292 3.18 14.12 -13.31
N THR A 293 4.34 14.59 -12.82
CA THR A 293 5.36 13.73 -12.20
C THR A 293 4.76 12.94 -11.04
N SER A 294 3.94 13.57 -10.20
CA SER A 294 3.22 12.93 -9.11
C SER A 294 2.25 11.81 -9.56
N LYS A 295 1.61 11.97 -10.72
CA LYS A 295 0.70 10.96 -11.28
C LYS A 295 1.47 9.77 -11.84
N GLU A 296 2.56 10.03 -12.56
CA GLU A 296 3.40 8.99 -13.16
C GLU A 296 4.13 8.19 -12.07
N GLU A 297 4.68 8.85 -11.06
CA GLU A 297 5.26 8.22 -9.86
C GLU A 297 4.28 7.21 -9.26
N ARG A 298 3.05 7.68 -8.96
CA ARG A 298 2.02 6.83 -8.36
C ARG A 298 1.65 5.67 -9.26
N CYS A 299 1.50 5.90 -10.56
CA CYS A 299 1.18 4.87 -11.54
C CYS A 299 2.24 3.76 -11.54
N PHE A 300 3.51 4.12 -11.69
CA PHE A 300 4.60 3.13 -11.74
C PHE A 300 4.83 2.44 -10.40
N ARG A 301 4.71 3.16 -9.28
CA ARG A 301 4.83 2.57 -7.94
C ARG A 301 3.77 1.49 -7.70
N LEU A 302 2.50 1.80 -7.99
CA LEU A 302 1.41 0.84 -7.85
C LEU A 302 1.56 -0.35 -8.80
N TRP A 303 1.99 -0.09 -10.04
CA TRP A 303 2.29 -1.15 -10.99
C TRP A 303 3.38 -2.08 -10.48
N ILE A 304 4.53 -1.56 -10.04
CA ILE A 304 5.63 -2.36 -9.49
C ILE A 304 5.16 -3.21 -8.29
N ASN A 305 4.47 -2.60 -7.32
CA ASN A 305 3.96 -3.31 -6.15
C ASN A 305 2.94 -4.40 -6.51
N SER A 306 2.30 -4.32 -7.68
CA SER A 306 1.37 -5.34 -8.18
C SER A 306 2.04 -6.55 -8.82
N LEU A 307 3.35 -6.49 -9.13
CA LEU A 307 4.09 -7.55 -9.81
C LEU A 307 4.53 -8.69 -8.87
N GLY A 308 4.37 -8.52 -7.56
CA GLY A 308 4.82 -9.52 -6.58
C GLY A 308 6.33 -9.61 -6.46
N ILE A 309 6.99 -8.46 -6.44
CA ILE A 309 8.40 -8.34 -6.01
C ILE A 309 8.49 -8.41 -4.48
N ASP A 310 9.69 -8.68 -3.96
CA ASP A 310 9.90 -8.87 -2.52
C ASP A 310 9.94 -7.52 -1.78
N PHE A 311 10.44 -6.46 -2.44
CA PHE A 311 10.50 -5.11 -1.88
C PHE A 311 9.22 -4.31 -2.16
N TYR A 312 8.65 -3.69 -1.12
CA TYR A 312 7.53 -2.76 -1.28
C TYR A 312 8.06 -1.35 -1.56
N VAL A 313 7.61 -0.75 -2.66
CA VAL A 313 7.99 0.61 -3.08
C VAL A 313 7.04 1.63 -2.42
N ASN A 314 7.61 2.50 -1.59
CA ASN A 314 6.90 3.61 -0.93
C ASN A 314 7.12 4.93 -1.67
N ASN A 315 8.36 5.20 -2.07
CA ASN A 315 8.74 6.34 -2.90
C ASN A 315 9.56 5.83 -4.08
N LEU A 316 8.97 5.90 -5.28
CA LEU A 316 9.60 5.37 -6.49
C LEU A 316 10.99 5.94 -6.74
N PHE A 317 11.18 7.25 -6.55
CA PHE A 317 12.43 7.91 -6.92
C PHE A 317 13.57 7.61 -5.96
N GLU A 318 13.28 7.27 -4.71
CA GLU A 318 14.28 6.87 -3.72
C GLU A 318 14.55 5.36 -3.72
N ASP A 319 13.50 4.55 -3.71
CA ASP A 319 13.62 3.11 -3.52
C ASP A 319 14.33 2.40 -4.70
N VAL A 320 14.25 2.96 -5.91
CA VAL A 320 14.91 2.40 -7.10
C VAL A 320 16.39 2.76 -7.23
N ARG A 321 16.92 3.70 -6.44
CA ARG A 321 18.30 4.24 -6.59
C ARG A 321 19.40 3.22 -6.31
N THR A 322 19.06 2.12 -5.62
CA THR A 322 19.98 1.00 -5.40
C THR A 322 20.09 0.05 -6.60
N GLY A 323 19.20 0.22 -7.60
CA GLY A 323 19.04 -0.69 -8.74
C GLY A 323 18.35 -2.01 -8.40
N TRP A 324 18.21 -2.37 -7.12
CA TRP A 324 17.71 -3.68 -6.70
C TRP A 324 16.26 -3.93 -7.12
N VAL A 325 15.37 -2.97 -6.83
CA VAL A 325 13.95 -3.04 -7.21
C VAL A 325 13.80 -3.20 -8.72
N LEU A 326 14.58 -2.46 -9.51
CA LEU A 326 14.53 -2.55 -10.97
C LEU A 326 15.01 -3.90 -11.49
N LEU A 327 16.02 -4.51 -10.86
CA LEU A 327 16.44 -5.88 -11.16
C LEU A 327 15.33 -6.89 -10.84
N GLU A 328 14.66 -6.79 -9.69
CA GLU A 328 13.53 -7.67 -9.35
C GLU A 328 12.40 -7.56 -10.38
N VAL A 329 12.05 -6.33 -10.77
CA VAL A 329 11.02 -6.09 -11.80
C VAL A 329 11.44 -6.67 -13.16
N LEU A 330 12.70 -6.49 -13.56
CA LEU A 330 13.25 -7.08 -14.79
C LEU A 330 13.18 -8.61 -14.77
N ASP A 331 13.54 -9.26 -13.66
CA ASP A 331 13.49 -10.72 -13.53
C ASP A 331 12.06 -11.26 -13.53
N LYS A 332 11.09 -10.52 -12.96
CA LYS A 332 9.66 -10.87 -13.03
C LYS A 332 9.13 -10.79 -14.46
N ILE A 333 9.50 -9.75 -15.21
CA ILE A 333 8.98 -9.53 -16.57
C ILE A 333 9.71 -10.41 -17.59
N SER A 334 11.03 -10.55 -17.44
CA SER A 334 11.91 -11.32 -18.31
C SER A 334 12.90 -12.17 -17.49
N PRO A 335 12.43 -13.34 -17.01
CA PRO A 335 13.27 -14.24 -16.23
C PRO A 335 14.55 -14.64 -16.98
N GLY A 336 15.67 -14.66 -16.26
CA GLY A 336 16.96 -15.14 -16.77
C GLY A 336 17.86 -14.06 -17.38
N PHE A 337 17.40 -12.80 -17.50
CA PHE A 337 18.26 -11.68 -17.88
C PHE A 337 19.09 -11.14 -16.72
N VAL A 338 18.62 -11.29 -15.49
CA VAL A 338 19.30 -10.78 -14.29
C VAL A 338 20.35 -11.78 -13.82
N ASN A 339 21.59 -11.31 -13.71
CA ASN A 339 22.68 -12.04 -13.08
C ASN A 339 22.76 -11.69 -11.59
N TRP A 340 22.02 -12.44 -10.77
CA TRP A 340 21.98 -12.27 -9.32
C TRP A 340 23.34 -12.47 -8.63
N LYS A 341 24.31 -13.15 -9.27
CA LYS A 341 25.68 -13.27 -8.72
C LYS A 341 26.46 -11.96 -8.76
N GLN A 342 26.09 -11.05 -9.67
CA GLN A 342 26.70 -9.73 -9.83
C GLN A 342 25.85 -8.62 -9.17
N ALA A 343 24.65 -8.96 -8.67
CA ALA A 343 23.78 -8.01 -7.98
C ALA A 343 24.07 -7.99 -6.48
N THR A 344 24.05 -6.80 -5.88
CA THR A 344 24.21 -6.62 -4.43
C THR A 344 22.87 -6.28 -3.78
N LYS A 345 22.40 -7.12 -2.86
CA LYS A 345 21.15 -6.90 -2.12
C LYS A 345 21.30 -5.77 -1.09
N PRO A 346 20.31 -4.87 -0.95
CA PRO A 346 20.28 -3.89 0.14
C PRO A 346 20.29 -4.54 1.54
N PRO A 347 20.83 -3.87 2.58
CA PRO A 347 21.36 -2.50 2.57
C PRO A 347 22.76 -2.38 1.95
N ILE A 348 22.92 -1.45 1.00
CA ILE A 348 24.18 -1.24 0.27
C ILE A 348 24.97 -0.08 0.88
N LYS A 349 26.07 -0.38 1.58
CA LYS A 349 26.97 0.62 2.17
C LYS A 349 27.92 1.26 1.14
N MET A 350 28.46 0.47 0.22
CA MET A 350 29.46 0.92 -0.75
C MET A 350 28.78 1.53 -1.99
N PRO A 351 28.97 2.83 -2.30
CA PRO A 351 28.27 3.50 -3.41
C PRO A 351 28.45 2.82 -4.78
N PHE A 352 29.64 2.30 -5.07
CA PHE A 352 29.92 1.64 -6.36
C PHE A 352 29.05 0.40 -6.60
N ARG A 353 28.62 -0.31 -5.55
CA ARG A 353 27.70 -1.46 -5.67
C ARG A 353 26.31 -1.06 -6.14
N LYS A 354 25.84 0.15 -5.79
CA LYS A 354 24.60 0.71 -6.35
C LYS A 354 24.76 0.96 -7.85
N VAL A 355 25.92 1.48 -8.25
CA VAL A 355 26.26 1.74 -9.66
C VAL A 355 26.35 0.42 -10.44
N GLU A 356 26.97 -0.63 -9.89
CA GLU A 356 27.01 -1.97 -10.49
C GLU A 356 25.60 -2.52 -10.78
N ASN A 357 24.71 -2.48 -9.78
CA ASN A 357 23.31 -2.89 -9.97
C ASN A 357 22.62 -2.08 -11.07
N CYS A 358 22.74 -0.74 -11.04
CA CYS A 358 22.09 0.12 -12.02
C CYS A 358 22.69 0.00 -13.43
N ASN A 359 23.99 -0.30 -13.55
CA ASN A 359 24.62 -0.60 -14.83
C ASN A 359 24.06 -1.88 -15.43
N GLN A 360 23.82 -2.91 -14.60
CA GLN A 360 23.16 -4.13 -15.04
C GLN A 360 21.74 -3.86 -15.53
N VAL A 361 20.97 -3.03 -14.81
CA VAL A 361 19.61 -2.60 -15.22
C VAL A 361 19.64 -1.95 -16.61
N VAL A 362 20.55 -1.01 -16.84
CA VAL A 362 20.68 -0.31 -18.12
C VAL A 362 21.15 -1.26 -19.23
N SER A 363 22.08 -2.18 -18.94
CA SER A 363 22.55 -3.19 -19.89
C SER A 363 21.40 -4.08 -20.34
N ILE A 364 20.63 -4.64 -19.40
CA ILE A 364 19.46 -5.48 -19.71
C ILE A 364 18.43 -4.67 -20.50
N GLY A 365 18.19 -3.41 -20.14
CA GLY A 365 17.30 -2.53 -20.91
C GLY A 365 17.73 -2.39 -22.38
N LYS A 366 19.04 -2.25 -22.64
CA LYS A 366 19.58 -2.20 -24.01
C LYS A 366 19.40 -3.55 -24.74
N ASP A 367 19.63 -4.66 -24.05
CA ASP A 367 19.41 -6.01 -24.62
C ASP A 367 17.92 -6.28 -24.95
N LEU A 368 17.01 -5.63 -24.21
CA LEU A 368 15.57 -5.62 -24.48
C LEU A 368 15.14 -4.55 -25.50
N ASN A 369 16.11 -3.93 -26.19
CA ASN A 369 15.91 -2.87 -27.21
C ASN A 369 15.20 -1.61 -26.68
N PHE A 370 15.42 -1.23 -25.42
CA PHE A 370 14.97 0.06 -24.91
C PHE A 370 15.82 1.19 -25.46
N SER A 371 15.17 2.31 -25.78
CA SER A 371 15.82 3.56 -26.15
C SER A 371 16.45 4.20 -24.91
N LEU A 372 17.71 3.87 -24.66
CA LEU A 372 18.52 4.34 -23.53
C LEU A 372 19.77 5.10 -24.01
N VAL A 373 19.57 6.04 -24.95
CA VAL A 373 20.65 6.88 -25.50
C VAL A 373 21.17 7.80 -24.39
N ASN A 374 22.48 7.75 -24.16
CA ASN A 374 23.18 8.52 -23.12
C ASN A 374 22.65 8.29 -21.68
N VAL A 375 22.05 7.12 -21.40
CA VAL A 375 21.67 6.73 -20.04
C VAL A 375 22.73 5.79 -19.47
N ALA A 376 23.20 6.09 -18.25
CA ALA A 376 24.14 5.29 -17.48
C ALA A 376 23.52 4.86 -16.14
N GLY A 377 24.09 3.83 -15.50
CA GLY A 377 23.60 3.38 -14.19
C GLY A 377 23.68 4.48 -13.11
N ASN A 378 24.66 5.39 -13.22
CA ASN A 378 24.82 6.50 -12.29
C ASN A 378 23.63 7.49 -12.32
N ASP A 379 22.93 7.63 -13.44
CA ASP A 379 21.74 8.49 -13.53
C ASP A 379 20.61 7.98 -12.61
N ILE A 380 20.47 6.66 -12.49
CA ILE A 380 19.50 6.02 -11.60
C ILE A 380 19.95 6.21 -10.14
N VAL A 381 21.23 6.03 -9.84
CA VAL A 381 21.79 6.25 -8.49
C VAL A 381 21.59 7.71 -8.04
N GLN A 382 21.73 8.66 -8.95
CA GLN A 382 21.49 10.08 -8.69
C GLN A 382 20.01 10.44 -8.54
N GLY A 383 19.08 9.52 -8.83
CA GLY A 383 17.64 9.78 -8.71
C GLY A 383 17.09 10.65 -9.84
N ASN A 384 17.63 10.55 -11.06
CA ASN A 384 17.15 11.33 -12.19
C ASN A 384 15.71 10.91 -12.56
N LYS A 385 14.73 11.66 -12.05
CA LYS A 385 13.29 11.36 -12.17
C LYS A 385 12.87 11.12 -13.61
N LYS A 386 13.31 11.98 -14.54
CA LYS A 386 12.96 11.87 -15.97
C LYS A 386 13.45 10.55 -16.57
N LEU A 387 14.68 10.15 -16.29
CA LEU A 387 15.24 8.92 -16.83
C LEU A 387 14.65 7.66 -16.18
N ILE A 388 14.36 7.71 -14.88
CA ILE A 388 13.64 6.66 -14.16
C ILE A 388 12.25 6.44 -14.76
N LEU A 389 11.47 7.51 -14.94
CA LEU A 389 10.13 7.43 -15.53
C LEU A 389 10.18 6.92 -16.99
N ALA A 390 11.14 7.40 -17.78
CA ALA A 390 11.32 6.94 -19.15
C ALA A 390 11.68 5.44 -19.22
N PHE A 391 12.53 4.95 -18.32
CA PHE A 391 12.87 3.53 -18.22
C PHE A 391 11.65 2.69 -17.83
N LEU A 392 10.93 3.10 -16.78
CA LEU A 392 9.76 2.39 -16.28
C LEU A 392 8.60 2.37 -17.29
N TRP A 393 8.41 3.45 -18.04
CA TRP A 393 7.45 3.49 -19.14
C TRP A 393 7.78 2.43 -20.22
N GLN A 394 9.03 2.36 -20.64
CA GLN A 394 9.48 1.35 -21.61
C GLN A 394 9.30 -0.06 -21.08
N LEU A 395 9.62 -0.29 -19.80
CA LEU A 395 9.48 -1.59 -19.15
C LEU A 395 8.02 -2.03 -19.01
N MET A 396 7.13 -1.12 -18.59
CA MET A 396 5.69 -1.38 -18.53
C MET A 396 5.12 -1.67 -19.92
N ARG A 397 5.46 -0.87 -20.93
CA ARG A 397 5.06 -1.10 -22.32
C ARG A 397 5.54 -2.46 -22.82
N PHE A 398 6.82 -2.79 -22.59
CA PHE A 398 7.40 -4.08 -22.95
C PHE A 398 6.65 -5.25 -22.29
N SER A 399 6.34 -5.14 -21.00
CA SER A 399 5.59 -6.18 -20.27
C SER A 399 4.21 -6.45 -20.90
N MET A 400 3.50 -5.40 -21.31
CA MET A 400 2.20 -5.50 -21.96
C MET A 400 2.31 -6.17 -23.35
N LEU A 401 3.29 -5.76 -24.17
CA LEU A 401 3.51 -6.36 -25.48
C LEU A 401 3.89 -7.84 -25.38
N LYS A 402 4.69 -8.21 -24.38
CA LYS A 402 5.04 -9.61 -24.09
C LYS A 402 3.82 -10.43 -23.70
N LEU A 403 2.95 -9.89 -22.83
CA LEU A 403 1.70 -10.55 -22.45
C LEU A 403 0.80 -10.77 -23.67
N LEU A 404 0.63 -9.76 -24.52
CA LEU A 404 -0.16 -9.86 -25.74
C LEU A 404 0.44 -10.86 -26.74
N LYS A 405 1.78 -10.96 -26.81
CA LYS A 405 2.49 -11.94 -27.65
C LYS A 405 2.19 -13.37 -27.19
N ASN A 406 2.19 -13.61 -25.88
CA ASN A 406 1.93 -14.93 -25.30
C ASN A 406 0.48 -15.41 -25.53
N LEU A 407 -0.49 -14.49 -25.65
CA LEU A 407 -1.89 -14.85 -25.92
C LEU A 407 -2.14 -15.29 -27.37
N ARG A 408 -1.23 -14.99 -28.31
CA ARG A 408 -1.37 -15.41 -29.71
C ARG A 408 -0.82 -16.81 -29.92
N SER A 409 -1.68 -17.81 -29.86
CA SER A 409 -1.35 -19.18 -30.31
C SER A 409 -1.27 -19.32 -31.85
N HIS A 410 -1.72 -18.32 -32.63
CA HIS A 410 -1.99 -18.48 -34.07
C HIS A 410 -1.40 -17.40 -35.02
N SER A 411 -0.40 -16.62 -34.62
CA SER A 411 0.24 -15.65 -35.56
C SER A 411 1.69 -16.00 -35.86
N GLN A 412 2.01 -16.04 -37.15
CA GLN A 412 3.33 -16.27 -37.75
C GLN A 412 4.35 -15.17 -37.38
N GLY A 413 4.82 -15.15 -36.14
CA GLY A 413 6.04 -14.43 -35.72
C GLY A 413 6.03 -12.89 -35.75
N LYS A 414 4.98 -12.21 -36.22
CA LYS A 414 4.95 -10.74 -36.29
C LYS A 414 4.84 -10.09 -34.90
N GLU A 415 5.75 -9.17 -34.60
CA GLU A 415 5.74 -8.39 -33.37
C GLU A 415 4.49 -7.49 -33.26
N ILE A 416 4.00 -7.32 -32.03
CA ILE A 416 2.83 -6.48 -31.74
C ILE A 416 3.30 -5.05 -31.56
N THR A 417 2.68 -4.14 -32.29
CA THR A 417 2.95 -2.71 -32.22
C THR A 417 1.76 -1.94 -31.65
N ASP A 418 1.99 -0.68 -31.26
CA ASP A 418 0.94 0.20 -30.74
C ASP A 418 -0.18 0.41 -31.77
N ILE A 419 0.16 0.40 -33.06
CA ILE A 419 -0.78 0.49 -34.19
C ILE A 419 -1.70 -0.73 -34.25
N ASP A 420 -1.18 -1.93 -33.96
CA ASP A 420 -2.00 -3.14 -33.94
C ASP A 420 -3.05 -3.08 -32.82
N ILE A 421 -2.68 -2.54 -31.65
CA ILE A 421 -3.59 -2.36 -30.50
C ILE A 421 -4.66 -1.31 -30.85
N LEU A 422 -4.28 -0.20 -31.47
CA LEU A 422 -5.21 0.84 -31.92
C LEU A 422 -6.24 0.29 -32.92
N ASN A 423 -5.77 -0.44 -33.93
CA ASN A 423 -6.62 -1.05 -34.94
C ASN A 423 -7.55 -2.10 -34.32
N TRP A 424 -7.05 -2.90 -33.37
CA TRP A 424 -7.88 -3.84 -32.62
C TRP A 424 -9.01 -3.13 -31.86
N ALA A 425 -8.71 -2.03 -31.15
CA ALA A 425 -9.69 -1.27 -30.39
C ALA A 425 -10.80 -0.69 -31.30
N ASN A 426 -10.41 -0.02 -32.39
CA ASN A 426 -11.36 0.52 -33.38
C ASN A 426 -12.23 -0.57 -34.01
N ASN A 427 -11.63 -1.71 -34.37
CA ASN A 427 -12.37 -2.84 -34.93
C ASN A 427 -13.35 -3.45 -33.91
N LYS A 428 -12.96 -3.53 -32.63
CA LYS A 428 -13.83 -4.05 -31.57
C LYS A 428 -15.05 -3.15 -31.38
N VAL A 429 -14.87 -1.83 -31.34
CA VAL A 429 -15.96 -0.84 -31.23
C VAL A 429 -16.89 -0.89 -32.44
N LYS A 430 -16.33 -0.96 -33.66
CA LYS A 430 -17.10 -1.08 -34.91
C LYS A 430 -17.99 -2.33 -34.94
N LYS A 431 -17.50 -3.47 -34.43
CA LYS A 431 -18.28 -4.72 -34.35
C LYS A 431 -19.54 -4.61 -33.49
N PHE A 432 -19.60 -3.67 -32.54
CA PHE A 432 -20.78 -3.41 -31.72
C PHE A 432 -21.65 -2.25 -32.25
N GLY A 433 -21.49 -1.88 -33.53
CA GLY A 433 -22.34 -0.90 -34.20
C GLY A 433 -22.05 0.56 -33.86
N ARG A 434 -20.95 0.86 -33.17
CA ARG A 434 -20.51 2.23 -32.88
C ARG A 434 -19.62 2.75 -34.02
N THR A 435 -19.82 4.01 -34.41
CA THR A 435 -19.10 4.66 -35.53
C THR A 435 -17.88 5.46 -35.08
N SER A 436 -17.79 5.83 -33.80
CA SER A 436 -16.65 6.57 -33.25
C SER A 436 -15.36 5.76 -33.34
N GLN A 437 -14.29 6.41 -33.79
CA GLN A 437 -12.95 5.83 -33.91
C GLN A 437 -11.91 6.78 -33.32
N MET A 438 -10.79 6.21 -32.88
CA MET A 438 -9.63 6.95 -32.39
C MET A 438 -8.50 6.90 -33.42
N GLU A 439 -7.92 8.07 -33.72
CA GLU A 439 -6.74 8.20 -34.59
C GLU A 439 -5.44 7.87 -33.84
N SER A 440 -5.40 8.07 -32.52
CA SER A 440 -4.27 7.75 -31.66
C SER A 440 -4.70 7.64 -30.19
N PHE A 441 -3.82 7.13 -29.33
CA PHE A 441 -4.01 7.13 -27.88
C PHE A 441 -3.75 8.51 -27.21
N LYS A 442 -3.37 9.54 -27.98
CA LYS A 442 -3.24 10.90 -27.46
C LYS A 442 -4.61 11.56 -27.41
N VAL A 443 -5.02 12.01 -26.24
CA VAL A 443 -6.18 12.89 -26.11
C VAL A 443 -5.76 14.26 -26.64
N LYS A 444 -6.42 14.75 -27.70
CA LYS A 444 -6.32 16.17 -28.06
C LYS A 444 -6.96 16.93 -26.91
N HIS A 445 -6.16 17.57 -26.05
CA HIS A 445 -6.68 18.65 -25.23
C HIS A 445 -7.14 19.72 -26.22
N SER A 446 -8.44 19.85 -26.44
CA SER A 446 -9.01 21.09 -26.92
C SER A 446 -8.45 22.17 -26.00
N LYS A 447 -7.62 23.07 -26.54
CA LYS A 447 -7.29 24.30 -25.83
C LYS A 447 -8.62 24.98 -25.46
N PRO A 448 -8.71 25.61 -24.27
CA PRO A 448 -9.91 26.32 -23.84
C PRO A 448 -10.36 27.35 -24.87
#